data_AF-A0A0L0SA52-F1
#
_entry.id   AF-A0A0L0SA52-F1
#
_cell.length_a   1.000
_cell.length_b   1.000
_cell.length_c   1.000
_cell.angle_alpha   90.00
_cell.angle_beta   90.00
_cell.angle_gamma   90.00
#
_symmetry.space_group_name_H-M   'P 1'
#
loop_
_entity.id
_entity.type
_entity.pdbx_description
1 polymer ?
#
loop_
_entity_poly.entity_id
_entity_poly.type
_entity_poly.pdbx_seq_one_letter_code
_entity_poly.pdbx_strand_id
1 'polypeptide(L)'
;MAEMAKMDMQELQDLRRQADAARRELENYKRDKEEEIAVLQTGMDQSLLALTEMKKRLEEGTGSGAVQIAEMERAHAARLDRILDAILLACVQKVQQAAQELESSVHAGNVTATPEYTLSVLDQASQPSGELAQGFLTYLVGGDQSGAITSANAFAYVVGSLLNNVKGVVTRLTGTNVEADDAAAEELVLVGKQAAAAVVQWFTGLTSSALEPVDPALRPTKVNQLHAAVQAQLQRLGTVMEKHSGAAAALLSLHDLKTQEMEQQVKILTLEKELVAARSVLAQMRKASYHNVE
;
A
#
# COMPACT_ATOMS: atom_id res chain seq x y z
N MET A 1 16.06 18.30 -121.72
CA MET A 1 15.02 19.03 -120.98
C MET A 1 13.90 18.13 -120.44
N ALA A 2 13.47 17.06 -121.14
CA ALA A 2 12.39 16.19 -120.66
C ALA A 2 12.77 15.23 -119.50
N GLU A 3 14.01 14.77 -119.39
CA GLU A 3 14.46 13.91 -118.28
C GLU A 3 14.66 14.67 -116.96
N MET A 4 15.17 15.89 -117.00
CA MET A 4 15.41 16.73 -115.83
C MET A 4 14.10 17.10 -115.12
N ALA A 5 13.05 17.46 -115.88
CA ALA A 5 11.71 17.71 -115.32
C ALA A 5 11.04 16.44 -114.75
N LYS A 6 11.42 15.25 -115.21
CA LYS A 6 10.90 13.98 -114.72
C LYS A 6 11.60 13.57 -113.40
N MET A 7 12.90 13.86 -113.30
CA MET A 7 13.71 13.68 -112.10
C MET A 7 13.27 14.64 -110.99
N ASP A 8 13.09 15.93 -111.30
CA ASP A 8 12.58 16.93 -110.35
C ASP A 8 11.16 16.58 -109.86
N MET A 9 10.31 16.02 -110.73
CA MET A 9 8.96 15.59 -110.35
C MET A 9 8.97 14.30 -109.50
N GLN A 10 9.96 13.42 -109.67
CA GLN A 10 10.16 12.27 -108.80
C GLN A 10 10.68 12.71 -107.42
N GLU A 11 11.65 13.61 -107.35
CA GLU A 11 12.16 14.17 -106.09
C GLU A 11 11.06 14.89 -105.31
N LEU A 12 10.19 15.65 -105.98
CA LEU A 12 9.08 16.36 -105.36
C LEU A 12 7.98 15.39 -104.85
N GLN A 13 7.76 14.27 -105.55
CA GLN A 13 6.88 13.20 -105.08
C GLN A 13 7.46 12.45 -103.87
N ASP A 14 8.77 12.22 -103.84
CA ASP A 14 9.44 11.57 -102.72
C ASP A 14 9.51 12.49 -101.49
N LEU A 15 9.77 13.78 -101.67
CA LEU A 15 9.65 14.80 -100.62
C LEU A 15 8.23 14.89 -100.06
N ARG A 16 7.21 14.82 -100.92
CA ARG A 16 5.81 14.81 -100.49
C ARG A 16 5.47 13.55 -99.72
N ARG A 17 5.96 12.38 -100.15
CA ARG A 17 5.81 11.12 -99.42
C ARG A 17 6.52 11.14 -98.07
N GLN A 18 7.72 11.73 -97.99
CA GLN A 18 8.43 11.92 -96.73
C GLN A 18 7.70 12.90 -95.80
N ALA A 19 7.13 13.99 -96.34
CA ALA A 19 6.34 14.94 -95.56
C ALA A 19 5.04 14.30 -95.03
N ASP A 20 4.36 13.49 -95.84
CA ASP A 20 3.16 12.76 -95.43
C ASP A 20 3.49 11.66 -94.41
N ALA A 21 4.64 10.99 -94.55
CA ALA A 21 5.15 10.04 -93.56
C ALA A 21 5.49 10.73 -92.23
N ALA A 22 6.23 11.84 -92.25
CA ALA A 22 6.57 12.62 -91.07
C ALA A 22 5.33 13.21 -90.37
N ARG A 23 4.30 13.61 -91.14
CA ARG A 23 3.01 14.05 -90.59
C ARG A 23 2.29 12.91 -89.85
N ARG A 24 2.26 11.72 -90.43
CA ARG A 24 1.67 10.53 -89.79
C ARG A 24 2.42 10.13 -88.53
N GLU A 25 3.76 10.16 -88.56
CA GLU A 25 4.58 9.92 -87.37
C GLU A 25 4.31 10.95 -86.27
N LEU A 26 4.18 12.23 -86.63
CA LEU A 26 3.84 13.29 -85.69
C LEU A 26 2.43 13.14 -85.09
N GLU A 27 1.44 12.72 -85.88
CA GLU A 27 0.09 12.44 -85.39
C GLU A 27 0.06 11.25 -84.44
N ASN A 28 0.78 10.17 -84.76
CA ASN A 28 0.91 9.03 -83.86
C ASN A 28 1.61 9.42 -82.55
N TYR A 29 2.70 10.19 -82.63
CA TYR A 29 3.41 10.67 -81.44
C TYR A 29 2.53 11.55 -80.55
N LYS A 30 1.70 12.41 -81.14
CA LYS A 30 0.74 13.23 -80.39
C LYS A 30 -0.30 12.37 -79.68
N ARG A 31 -0.85 11.35 -80.37
CA ARG A 31 -1.84 10.45 -79.79
C ARG A 31 -1.26 9.65 -78.62
N ASP A 32 -0.06 9.11 -78.78
CA ASP A 32 0.62 8.36 -77.72
C ASP A 32 0.89 9.25 -76.50
N LYS A 33 1.23 10.53 -76.72
CA LYS A 33 1.39 11.52 -75.65
C LYS A 33 0.08 11.88 -74.96
N GLU A 34 -1.02 12.02 -75.72
CA GLU A 34 -2.34 12.26 -75.15
C GLU A 34 -2.82 11.07 -74.30
N GLU A 35 -2.57 9.83 -74.75
CA GLU A 35 -2.84 8.62 -73.97
C GLU A 35 -1.99 8.55 -72.68
N GLU A 36 -0.70 8.88 -72.76
CA GLU A 36 0.19 8.95 -71.59
C GLU A 36 -0.30 9.99 -70.56
N ILE A 37 -0.72 11.18 -71.03
CA ILE A 37 -1.28 12.23 -70.17
C ILE A 37 -2.58 11.76 -69.52
N ALA A 38 -3.47 11.09 -70.26
CA ALA A 38 -4.73 10.59 -69.71
C ALA A 38 -4.52 9.54 -68.61
N VAL A 39 -3.53 8.65 -68.79
CA VAL A 39 -3.16 7.67 -67.77
C VAL A 39 -2.58 8.35 -66.53
N LEU A 40 -1.69 9.32 -66.71
CA LEU A 40 -1.10 10.08 -65.60
C LEU A 40 -2.14 10.90 -64.83
N GLN A 41 -3.09 11.53 -65.52
CA GLN A 41 -4.21 12.23 -64.89
C GLN A 41 -5.07 11.27 -64.06
N THR A 42 -5.41 10.11 -64.62
CA THR A 42 -6.18 9.09 -63.91
C THR A 42 -5.43 8.57 -62.68
N GLY A 43 -4.12 8.33 -62.79
CA GLY A 43 -3.29 7.90 -61.66
C GLY A 43 -3.15 8.97 -60.56
N MET A 44 -3.08 10.24 -60.96
CA MET A 44 -3.05 11.37 -60.03
C MET A 44 -4.40 11.51 -59.30
N ASP A 45 -5.51 11.42 -60.01
CA ASP A 45 -6.86 11.49 -59.44
C ASP A 45 -7.12 10.34 -58.45
N GLN A 46 -6.67 9.12 -58.78
CA GLN A 46 -6.72 7.98 -57.86
C GLN A 46 -5.88 8.22 -56.59
N SER A 47 -4.69 8.80 -56.73
CA SER A 47 -3.83 9.13 -55.59
C SER A 47 -4.46 10.23 -54.71
N LEU A 48 -5.10 11.23 -55.33
CA LEU A 48 -5.75 12.34 -54.63
C LEU A 48 -7.01 11.89 -53.88
N LEU A 49 -7.77 10.96 -54.47
CA LEU A 49 -8.88 10.27 -53.80
C LEU A 49 -8.39 9.44 -52.61
N ALA A 50 -7.30 8.67 -52.76
CA ALA A 50 -6.73 7.88 -51.68
C ALA A 50 -6.23 8.76 -50.52
N LEU A 51 -5.59 9.89 -50.81
CA LEU A 51 -5.16 10.87 -49.80
C LEU A 51 -6.34 11.54 -49.11
N THR A 52 -7.41 11.84 -49.85
CA THR A 52 -8.62 12.46 -49.28
C THR A 52 -9.36 11.47 -48.38
N GLU A 53 -9.47 10.21 -48.78
CA GLU A 53 -10.03 9.14 -47.95
C GLU A 53 -9.16 8.88 -46.71
N MET A 54 -7.84 8.89 -46.84
CA MET A 54 -6.92 8.76 -45.70
C MET A 54 -7.03 9.94 -44.74
N LYS A 55 -7.11 11.17 -45.27
CA LYS A 55 -7.32 12.39 -44.48
C LYS A 55 -8.68 12.34 -43.77
N LYS A 56 -9.74 11.93 -44.47
CA LYS A 56 -11.08 11.75 -43.90
C LYS A 56 -11.10 10.70 -42.79
N ARG A 57 -10.41 9.56 -42.96
CA ARG A 57 -10.23 8.55 -41.91
C ARG A 57 -9.43 9.08 -40.72
N LEU A 58 -8.46 9.95 -40.95
CA LEU A 58 -7.71 10.61 -39.88
C LEU A 58 -8.60 11.62 -39.13
N GLU A 59 -9.39 12.42 -39.85
CA GLU A 59 -10.34 13.38 -39.30
C GLU A 59 -11.49 12.69 -38.53
N GLU A 60 -12.05 11.60 -39.06
CA GLU A 60 -13.08 10.78 -38.39
C GLU A 60 -12.48 9.91 -37.25
N GLY A 61 -11.20 9.53 -37.35
CA GLY A 61 -10.49 8.70 -36.37
C GLY A 61 -10.03 9.44 -35.11
N THR A 62 -10.04 10.77 -35.10
CA THR A 62 -9.62 11.56 -33.92
C THR A 62 -10.68 11.63 -32.81
N GLY A 63 -11.96 11.37 -33.11
CA GLY A 63 -13.04 11.43 -32.11
C GLY A 63 -13.22 10.15 -31.29
N SER A 64 -13.04 8.96 -31.89
CA SER A 64 -13.33 7.68 -31.21
C SER A 64 -12.17 7.17 -30.34
N GLY A 65 -10.92 7.38 -30.75
CA GLY A 65 -9.75 6.95 -29.99
C GLY A 65 -9.56 7.75 -28.70
N ALA A 66 -9.72 9.08 -28.75
CA ALA A 66 -9.60 9.93 -27.56
C ALA A 66 -10.69 9.63 -26.52
N VAL A 67 -11.92 9.35 -26.97
CA VAL A 67 -13.02 8.93 -26.08
C VAL A 67 -12.74 7.57 -25.45
N GLN A 68 -12.25 6.59 -26.24
CA GLN A 68 -11.88 5.27 -25.71
C GLN A 68 -10.72 5.32 -24.71
N ILE A 69 -9.72 6.18 -24.95
CA ILE A 69 -8.61 6.39 -24.02
C ILE A 69 -9.12 7.00 -22.72
N ALA A 70 -9.95 8.04 -22.78
CA ALA A 70 -10.53 8.66 -21.58
C ALA A 70 -11.43 7.70 -20.78
N GLU A 71 -12.16 6.81 -21.47
CA GLU A 71 -12.97 5.77 -20.83
C GLU A 71 -12.09 4.70 -20.15
N MET A 72 -11.02 4.29 -20.82
CA MET A 72 -10.02 3.37 -20.27
C MET A 72 -9.31 3.97 -19.04
N GLU A 73 -8.92 5.24 -19.08
CA GLU A 73 -8.31 5.96 -17.97
C GLU A 73 -9.23 6.03 -16.75
N ARG A 74 -10.52 6.37 -16.95
CA ARG A 74 -11.51 6.33 -15.84
C ARG A 74 -11.67 4.93 -15.28
N ALA A 75 -11.72 3.91 -16.12
CA ALA A 75 -11.84 2.52 -15.68
C ALA A 75 -10.61 2.08 -14.85
N HIS A 76 -9.42 2.52 -15.23
CA HIS A 76 -8.19 2.30 -14.47
C HIS A 76 -8.20 3.03 -13.13
N ALA A 77 -8.56 4.32 -13.10
CA ALA A 77 -8.67 5.08 -11.85
C ALA A 77 -9.65 4.42 -10.86
N ALA A 78 -10.85 4.05 -11.33
CA ALA A 78 -11.84 3.34 -10.52
C ALA A 78 -11.38 1.94 -10.06
N ARG A 79 -10.46 1.30 -10.79
CA ARG A 79 -9.84 0.05 -10.35
C ARG A 79 -8.82 0.29 -9.25
N LEU A 80 -8.02 1.36 -9.33
CA LEU A 80 -7.07 1.74 -8.29
C LEU A 80 -7.78 2.12 -6.99
N ASP A 81 -8.86 2.90 -7.07
CA ASP A 81 -9.71 3.22 -5.91
C ASP A 81 -10.20 1.96 -5.20
N ARG A 82 -10.71 0.98 -5.95
CA ARG A 82 -11.18 -0.30 -5.38
C ARG A 82 -10.06 -1.11 -4.72
N ILE A 83 -8.85 -1.08 -5.27
CA ILE A 83 -7.68 -1.77 -4.68
C ILE A 83 -7.29 -1.09 -3.37
N LEU A 84 -7.22 0.24 -3.36
CA LEU A 84 -6.89 1.01 -2.17
C LEU A 84 -7.93 0.81 -1.08
N ASP A 85 -9.22 0.82 -1.41
CA ASP A 85 -10.31 0.53 -0.48
C ASP A 85 -10.19 -0.87 0.13
N ALA A 86 -9.91 -1.89 -0.67
CA ALA A 86 -9.73 -3.25 -0.17
C ALA A 86 -8.58 -3.32 0.85
N ILE A 87 -7.49 -2.59 0.61
CA ILE A 87 -6.33 -2.52 1.50
C ILE A 87 -6.66 -1.75 2.79
N LEU A 88 -7.31 -0.60 2.69
CA LEU A 88 -7.74 0.20 3.84
C LEU A 88 -8.70 -0.59 4.74
N LEU A 89 -9.66 -1.31 4.14
CA LEU A 89 -10.60 -2.17 4.87
C LEU A 89 -9.90 -3.37 5.52
N ALA A 90 -8.90 -3.96 4.86
CA ALA A 90 -8.07 -5.00 5.49
C ALA A 90 -7.28 -4.44 6.70
N CYS A 91 -6.79 -3.20 6.62
CA CYS A 91 -6.15 -2.51 7.74
C CYS A 91 -7.13 -2.24 8.88
N VAL A 92 -8.38 -1.84 8.56
CA VAL A 92 -9.46 -1.70 9.54
C VAL A 92 -9.69 -3.02 10.29
N GLN A 93 -9.81 -4.14 9.57
CA GLN A 93 -10.02 -5.46 10.18
C GLN A 93 -8.89 -5.84 11.13
N LYS A 94 -7.62 -5.60 10.74
CA LYS A 94 -6.45 -5.88 11.60
C LYS A 94 -6.49 -5.08 12.90
N VAL A 95 -6.78 -3.77 12.83
CA VAL A 95 -6.84 -2.91 14.01
C VAL A 95 -8.05 -3.25 14.89
N GLN A 96 -9.20 -3.58 14.28
CA GLN A 96 -10.38 -4.03 15.01
C GLN A 96 -10.14 -5.34 15.75
N GLN A 97 -9.45 -6.29 15.13
CA GLN A 97 -9.06 -7.54 15.78
C GLN A 97 -8.18 -7.27 17.02
N ALA A 98 -7.14 -6.45 16.87
CA ALA A 98 -6.27 -6.09 18.00
C ALA A 98 -7.03 -5.35 19.12
N ALA A 99 -8.02 -4.51 18.76
CA ALA A 99 -8.88 -3.84 19.73
C ALA A 99 -9.81 -4.81 20.49
N GLN A 100 -10.32 -5.85 19.83
CA GLN A 100 -11.11 -6.90 20.48
C GLN A 100 -10.25 -7.77 21.41
N GLU A 101 -9.03 -8.10 20.98
CA GLU A 101 -8.07 -8.85 21.80
C GLU A 101 -7.66 -8.07 23.06
N LEU A 102 -7.60 -6.73 22.99
CA LEU A 102 -7.36 -5.88 24.15
C LEU A 102 -8.43 -6.04 25.25
N GLU A 103 -9.69 -6.26 24.88
CA GLU A 103 -10.80 -6.44 25.83
C GLU A 103 -10.94 -7.89 26.32
N SER A 104 -10.43 -8.85 25.55
CA SER A 104 -10.59 -10.27 25.84
C SER A 104 -9.93 -10.65 27.16
N SER A 105 -10.63 -11.38 28.02
CA SER A 105 -10.05 -12.01 29.22
C SER A 105 -9.24 -13.28 28.90
N VAL A 106 -9.34 -13.80 27.67
CA VAL A 106 -8.67 -15.03 27.23
C VAL A 106 -7.26 -14.74 26.69
N HIS A 107 -7.08 -13.55 26.08
CA HIS A 107 -5.79 -13.15 25.53
C HIS A 107 -4.98 -12.37 26.56
N ALA A 108 -3.76 -12.84 26.85
CA ALA A 108 -2.85 -12.16 27.77
C ALA A 108 -2.07 -11.00 27.11
N GLY A 109 -2.08 -10.92 25.77
CA GLY A 109 -1.26 -9.99 25.01
C GLY A 109 0.24 -10.29 25.12
N ASN A 110 1.08 -9.30 24.85
CA ASN A 110 2.53 -9.41 25.03
C ASN A 110 2.94 -9.21 26.49
N VAL A 111 2.84 -10.26 27.31
CA VAL A 111 3.12 -10.21 28.75
C VAL A 111 4.54 -9.78 29.12
N THR A 112 5.50 -9.77 28.18
CA THR A 112 6.87 -9.30 28.41
C THR A 112 7.06 -7.81 28.10
N ALA A 113 6.11 -7.15 27.45
CA ALA A 113 6.23 -5.74 27.06
C ALA A 113 6.17 -4.81 28.26
N THR A 114 7.22 -4.04 28.55
CA THR A 114 7.19 -3.03 29.62
C THR A 114 6.42 -1.77 29.19
N PRO A 115 5.95 -0.93 30.13
CA PRO A 115 5.39 0.38 29.80
C PRO A 115 6.35 1.22 28.95
N GLU A 116 7.65 1.21 29.28
CA GLU A 116 8.69 1.93 28.54
C GLU A 116 8.86 1.40 27.11
N TYR A 117 8.85 0.07 26.94
CA TYR A 117 8.88 -0.53 25.61
C TYR A 117 7.61 -0.19 24.81
N THR A 118 6.46 -0.16 25.47
CA THR A 118 5.19 0.19 24.84
C THR A 118 5.17 1.64 24.36
N LEU A 119 5.76 2.57 25.14
CA LEU A 119 5.99 3.95 24.72
C LEU A 119 6.91 4.03 23.50
N SER A 120 7.99 3.25 23.44
CA SER A 120 8.86 3.24 22.24
C SER A 120 8.14 2.76 20.98
N VAL A 121 7.22 1.79 21.11
CA VAL A 121 6.39 1.31 19.99
C VAL A 121 5.35 2.35 19.60
N LEU A 122 4.85 3.13 20.56
CA LEU A 122 3.97 4.26 20.31
C LEU A 122 4.68 5.36 19.51
N ASP A 123 5.91 5.70 19.87
CA ASP A 123 6.74 6.64 19.12
C ASP A 123 6.99 6.15 17.69
N GLN A 124 7.25 4.85 17.54
CA GLN A 124 7.41 4.20 16.23
C GLN A 124 6.16 4.35 15.35
N ALA A 125 4.96 4.47 15.91
CA ALA A 125 3.72 4.64 15.15
C ALA A 125 3.62 6.01 14.45
N SER A 126 4.36 7.02 14.92
CA SER A 126 4.29 8.39 14.41
C SER A 126 4.75 8.49 12.96
N GLN A 127 5.87 7.86 12.62
CA GLN A 127 6.47 7.91 11.28
C GLN A 127 5.57 7.29 10.18
N PRO A 128 5.11 6.03 10.27
CA PRO A 128 4.24 5.44 9.24
C PRO A 128 2.87 6.13 9.18
N SER A 129 2.39 6.76 10.26
CA SER A 129 1.19 7.61 10.18
C SER A 129 1.43 8.88 9.36
N GLY A 130 2.57 9.56 9.54
CA GLY A 130 2.90 10.75 8.77
C GLY A 130 3.08 10.42 7.29
N GLU A 131 3.73 9.30 7.00
CA GLU A 131 3.91 8.81 5.62
C GLU A 131 2.60 8.41 4.96
N LEU A 132 1.66 7.81 5.70
CA LEU A 132 0.33 7.54 5.16
C LEU A 132 -0.40 8.84 4.83
N ALA A 133 -0.37 9.84 5.71
CA ALA A 133 -1.00 11.13 5.44
C ALA A 133 -0.41 11.77 4.18
N GLN A 134 0.91 11.86 4.07
CA GLN A 134 1.58 12.46 2.91
C GLN A 134 1.36 11.65 1.62
N GLY A 135 1.53 10.32 1.67
CA GLY A 135 1.30 9.44 0.54
C GLY A 135 -0.14 9.50 0.02
N PHE A 136 -1.11 9.64 0.93
CA PHE A 136 -2.52 9.78 0.54
C PHE A 136 -2.82 11.18 -0.04
N LEU A 137 -2.18 12.24 0.46
CA LEU A 137 -2.28 13.58 -0.14
C LEU A 137 -1.71 13.60 -1.56
N THR A 138 -0.59 12.90 -1.79
CA THR A 138 -0.03 12.71 -3.14
C THR A 138 -0.98 11.94 -4.05
N TYR A 139 -1.64 10.89 -3.53
CA TYR A 139 -2.66 10.14 -4.28
C TYR A 139 -3.84 11.03 -4.70
N LEU A 140 -4.34 11.89 -3.81
CA LEU A 140 -5.49 12.76 -4.09
C LEU A 140 -5.27 13.75 -5.25
N VAL A 141 -4.02 14.14 -5.53
CA VAL A 141 -3.68 15.03 -6.65
C VAL A 141 -3.30 14.27 -7.93
N GLY A 142 -3.54 12.96 -7.97
CA GLY A 142 -3.26 12.09 -9.12
C GLY A 142 -1.87 11.43 -9.10
N GLY A 143 -1.19 11.41 -7.95
CA GLY A 143 0.05 10.67 -7.77
C GLY A 143 -0.16 9.17 -7.53
N ASP A 144 0.95 8.43 -7.44
CA ASP A 144 0.94 6.97 -7.25
C ASP A 144 0.45 6.55 -5.84
N GLN A 145 -0.43 5.54 -5.80
CA GLN A 145 -0.98 4.97 -4.56
C GLN A 145 0.00 4.11 -3.74
N SER A 146 1.16 3.73 -4.30
CA SER A 146 2.10 2.81 -3.64
C SER A 146 2.56 3.28 -2.26
N GLY A 147 2.81 4.58 -2.09
CA GLY A 147 3.20 5.20 -0.83
C GLY A 147 2.09 5.10 0.23
N ALA A 148 0.85 5.36 -0.15
CA ALA A 148 -0.31 5.21 0.73
C ALA A 148 -0.50 3.74 1.15
N ILE A 149 -0.41 2.80 0.21
CA ILE A 149 -0.59 1.36 0.46
C ILE A 149 0.47 0.82 1.44
N THR A 150 1.74 1.17 1.21
CA THR A 150 2.85 0.67 2.02
C THR A 150 2.77 1.23 3.44
N SER A 151 2.55 2.54 3.55
CA SER A 151 2.45 3.23 4.85
C SER A 151 1.20 2.81 5.63
N ALA A 152 0.08 2.54 4.96
CA ALA A 152 -1.13 2.02 5.61
C ALA A 152 -0.90 0.66 6.26
N ASN A 153 -0.24 -0.26 5.56
CA ASN A 153 0.08 -1.57 6.11
C ASN A 153 1.08 -1.48 7.26
N ALA A 154 2.13 -0.66 7.11
CA ALA A 154 3.12 -0.43 8.17
C ALA A 154 2.46 0.16 9.43
N PHE A 155 1.59 1.17 9.25
CA PHE A 155 0.88 1.79 10.35
C PHE A 155 -0.08 0.82 11.04
N ALA A 156 -0.88 0.06 10.29
CA ALA A 156 -1.77 -0.95 10.86
C ALA A 156 -1.03 -2.04 11.64
N TYR A 157 0.15 -2.45 11.15
CA TYR A 157 1.02 -3.40 11.84
C TYR A 157 1.54 -2.84 13.18
N VAL A 158 2.08 -1.60 13.17
CA VAL A 158 2.61 -0.97 14.39
C VAL A 158 1.50 -0.75 15.41
N VAL A 159 0.31 -0.30 14.98
CA VAL A 159 -0.86 -0.14 15.87
C VAL A 159 -1.32 -1.48 16.46
N GLY A 160 -1.36 -2.55 15.67
CA GLY A 160 -1.67 -3.89 16.19
C GLY A 160 -0.67 -4.35 17.25
N SER A 161 0.63 -4.16 17.00
CA SER A 161 1.70 -4.45 17.95
C SER A 161 1.59 -3.60 19.23
N LEU A 162 1.28 -2.30 19.08
CA LEU A 162 1.06 -1.39 20.19
C LEU A 162 -0.09 -1.88 21.09
N LEU A 163 -1.25 -2.20 20.52
CA LEU A 163 -2.41 -2.68 21.30
C LEU A 163 -2.11 -4.02 21.99
N ASN A 164 -1.38 -4.91 21.34
CA ASN A 164 -0.92 -6.17 21.94
C ASN A 164 0.03 -5.95 23.13
N ASN A 165 0.90 -4.94 23.06
CA ASN A 165 1.78 -4.54 24.16
C ASN A 165 0.99 -3.88 25.30
N VAL A 166 0.05 -2.99 24.99
CA VAL A 166 -0.87 -2.39 25.98
C VAL A 166 -1.63 -3.49 26.72
N LYS A 167 -2.14 -4.51 26.01
CA LYS A 167 -2.80 -5.67 26.64
C LYS A 167 -1.86 -6.42 27.59
N GLY A 168 -0.59 -6.60 27.19
CA GLY A 168 0.42 -7.19 28.06
C GLY A 168 0.62 -6.43 29.38
N VAL A 169 0.67 -5.10 29.31
CA VAL A 169 0.77 -4.23 30.50
C VAL A 169 -0.49 -4.36 31.37
N VAL A 170 -1.68 -4.29 30.77
CA VAL A 170 -2.98 -4.46 31.44
C VAL A 170 -3.05 -5.79 32.20
N THR A 171 -2.70 -6.91 31.54
CA THR A 171 -2.73 -8.25 32.14
C THR A 171 -1.83 -8.33 33.39
N ARG A 172 -0.67 -7.67 33.37
CA ARG A 172 0.22 -7.64 34.53
C ARG A 172 -0.34 -6.81 35.68
N LEU A 173 -0.97 -5.68 35.39
CA LEU A 173 -1.61 -4.83 36.40
C LEU A 173 -2.75 -5.59 37.10
N THR A 174 -3.63 -6.26 36.34
CA THR A 174 -4.73 -7.05 36.93
C THR A 174 -4.26 -8.28 37.71
N GLY A 175 -3.00 -8.69 37.56
CA GLY A 175 -2.43 -9.86 38.26
C GLY A 175 -1.99 -9.59 39.69
N THR A 176 -1.98 -8.32 40.14
CA THR A 176 -1.44 -7.92 41.46
C THR A 176 -2.48 -7.96 42.58
N ASN A 177 -3.78 -8.14 42.28
CA ASN A 177 -4.91 -8.08 43.21
C ASN A 177 -5.00 -6.75 44.00
N VAL A 178 -4.56 -5.64 43.40
CA VAL A 178 -4.62 -4.29 43.99
C VAL A 178 -5.70 -3.49 43.29
N GLU A 179 -6.70 -2.98 44.00
CA GLU A 179 -7.82 -2.21 43.42
C GLU A 179 -7.36 -1.00 42.58
N ALA A 180 -6.25 -0.36 42.96
CA ALA A 180 -5.67 0.75 42.21
C ALA A 180 -5.10 0.32 40.84
N ASP A 181 -4.59 -0.91 40.74
CA ASP A 181 -4.05 -1.46 39.49
C ASP A 181 -5.19 -1.89 38.54
N ASP A 182 -6.34 -2.31 39.08
CA ASP A 182 -7.55 -2.60 38.29
C ASP A 182 -8.13 -1.33 37.64
N ALA A 183 -8.22 -0.22 38.38
CA ALA A 183 -8.66 1.06 37.83
C ALA A 183 -7.70 1.58 36.74
N ALA A 184 -6.40 1.39 36.92
CA ALA A 184 -5.38 1.72 35.91
C ALA A 184 -5.49 0.83 34.66
N ALA A 185 -5.72 -0.47 34.85
CA ALA A 185 -5.95 -1.41 33.77
C ALA A 185 -7.18 -1.04 32.93
N GLU A 186 -8.29 -0.65 33.57
CA GLU A 186 -9.49 -0.16 32.90
C GLU A 186 -9.23 1.15 32.12
N GLU A 187 -8.49 2.11 32.71
CA GLU A 187 -8.11 3.35 32.02
C GLU A 187 -7.31 3.05 30.74
N LEU A 188 -6.30 2.17 30.83
CA LEU A 188 -5.47 1.74 29.71
C LEU A 188 -6.26 1.05 28.60
N VAL A 189 -7.18 0.13 28.95
CA VAL A 189 -8.07 -0.51 27.97
C VAL A 189 -8.93 0.55 27.28
N LEU A 190 -9.51 1.50 28.03
CA LEU A 190 -10.35 2.56 27.47
C LEU A 190 -9.58 3.44 26.47
N VAL A 191 -8.40 3.94 26.84
CA VAL A 191 -7.62 4.80 25.94
C VAL A 191 -7.04 4.03 24.76
N GLY A 192 -6.66 2.76 24.93
CA GLY A 192 -6.24 1.88 23.84
C GLY A 192 -7.35 1.67 22.81
N LYS A 193 -8.59 1.45 23.27
CA LYS A 193 -9.76 1.37 22.38
C LYS A 193 -10.04 2.67 21.65
N GLN A 194 -9.91 3.81 22.31
CA GLN A 194 -10.11 5.12 21.68
C GLN A 194 -9.07 5.38 20.59
N ALA A 195 -7.81 5.01 20.83
CA ALA A 195 -6.76 5.05 19.82
C ALA A 195 -7.08 4.14 18.64
N ALA A 196 -7.45 2.89 18.89
CA ALA A 196 -7.85 1.95 17.85
C ALA A 196 -9.05 2.46 17.03
N ALA A 197 -10.07 3.01 17.70
CA ALA A 197 -11.26 3.58 17.06
C ALA A 197 -10.91 4.77 16.16
N ALA A 198 -10.03 5.67 16.59
CA ALA A 198 -9.56 6.78 15.76
C ALA A 198 -8.81 6.28 14.52
N VAL A 199 -7.97 5.26 14.66
CA VAL A 199 -7.25 4.65 13.52
C VAL A 199 -8.23 4.00 12.53
N VAL A 200 -9.23 3.27 13.03
CA VAL A 200 -10.30 2.69 12.20
C VAL A 200 -11.09 3.78 11.48
N GLN A 201 -11.45 4.86 12.17
CA GLN A 201 -12.14 6.01 11.57
C GLN A 201 -11.28 6.67 10.50
N TRP A 202 -9.97 6.77 10.71
CA TRP A 202 -9.06 7.31 9.70
C TRP A 202 -9.04 6.44 8.45
N PHE A 203 -8.73 5.15 8.55
CA PHE A 203 -8.74 4.25 7.39
C PHE A 203 -10.08 4.22 6.67
N THR A 204 -11.20 4.15 7.41
CA THR A 204 -12.55 4.19 6.82
C THR A 204 -12.81 5.52 6.13
N GLY A 205 -12.41 6.63 6.75
CA GLY A 205 -12.57 7.99 6.22
C GLY A 205 -11.74 8.30 4.97
N LEU A 206 -10.72 7.47 4.69
CA LEU A 206 -9.90 7.52 3.48
C LEU A 206 -10.46 6.67 2.32
N THR A 207 -11.47 5.83 2.56
CA THR A 207 -12.06 5.02 1.48
C THR A 207 -12.76 5.89 0.42
N SER A 208 -12.83 5.41 -0.82
CA SER A 208 -13.47 6.10 -1.93
C SER A 208 -14.92 6.47 -1.59
N SER A 209 -15.68 5.56 -1.00
CA SER A 209 -17.06 5.78 -0.56
C SER A 209 -17.20 6.89 0.50
N ALA A 210 -16.22 7.04 1.38
CA ALA A 210 -16.21 8.10 2.40
C ALA A 210 -15.76 9.45 1.84
N LEU A 211 -15.04 9.47 0.72
CA LEU A 211 -14.54 10.67 0.06
C LEU A 211 -15.44 11.14 -1.10
N GLU A 212 -16.26 10.26 -1.67
CA GLU A 212 -17.22 10.57 -2.74
C GLU A 212 -18.10 11.81 -2.43
N PRO A 213 -18.75 11.93 -1.25
CA PRO A 213 -19.57 13.10 -0.94
C PRO A 213 -18.77 14.35 -0.56
N VAL A 214 -17.43 14.25 -0.45
CA VAL A 214 -16.57 15.36 -0.04
C VAL A 214 -16.05 16.09 -1.27
N ASP A 215 -16.24 17.41 -1.28
CA ASP A 215 -15.67 18.30 -2.29
C ASP A 215 -14.16 18.00 -2.45
N PRO A 216 -13.67 17.71 -3.68
CA PRO A 216 -12.25 17.47 -3.95
C PRO A 216 -11.31 18.50 -3.30
N ALA A 217 -11.69 19.78 -3.24
CA ALA A 217 -10.89 20.83 -2.61
C ALA A 217 -10.76 20.68 -1.09
N LEU A 218 -11.71 20.02 -0.43
CA LEU A 218 -11.73 19.80 1.02
C LEU A 218 -11.16 18.44 1.45
N ARG A 219 -10.92 17.52 0.51
CA ARG A 219 -10.37 16.17 0.81
C ARG A 219 -9.01 16.25 1.53
N PRO A 220 -8.04 17.09 1.12
CA PRO A 220 -6.77 17.24 1.86
C PRO A 220 -6.98 17.65 3.33
N THR A 221 -7.90 18.59 3.57
CA THR A 221 -8.25 19.04 4.93
C THR A 221 -8.85 17.90 5.75
N LYS A 222 -9.74 17.10 5.18
CA LYS A 222 -10.32 15.93 5.85
C LYS A 222 -9.24 14.89 6.23
N VAL A 223 -8.29 14.60 5.33
CA VAL A 223 -7.16 13.69 5.60
C VAL A 223 -6.37 14.18 6.82
N ASN A 224 -6.01 15.45 6.84
CA ASN A 224 -5.25 16.06 7.95
C ASN A 224 -6.03 16.08 9.27
N GLN A 225 -7.34 16.33 9.23
CA GLN A 225 -8.19 16.27 10.42
C GLN A 225 -8.27 14.87 11.03
N LEU A 226 -8.44 13.85 10.20
CA LEU A 226 -8.46 12.45 10.66
C LEU A 226 -7.08 12.05 11.22
N HIS A 227 -5.99 12.44 10.57
CA HIS A 227 -4.63 12.19 11.05
C HIS A 227 -4.38 12.89 12.40
N ALA A 228 -4.80 14.15 12.56
CA ALA A 228 -4.69 14.88 13.83
C ALA A 228 -5.51 14.20 14.95
N ALA A 229 -6.69 13.68 14.64
CA ALA A 229 -7.50 12.94 15.61
C ALA A 229 -6.80 11.65 16.08
N VAL A 230 -6.17 10.91 15.17
CA VAL A 230 -5.34 9.73 15.49
C VAL A 230 -4.17 10.13 16.38
N GLN A 231 -3.43 11.19 16.02
CA GLN A 231 -2.32 11.69 16.83
C GLN A 231 -2.76 12.07 18.23
N ALA A 232 -3.89 12.75 18.39
CA ALA A 232 -4.42 13.11 19.69
C ALA A 232 -4.73 11.89 20.58
N GLN A 233 -5.30 10.83 20.01
CA GLN A 233 -5.58 9.60 20.77
C GLN A 233 -4.32 8.80 21.09
N LEU A 234 -3.35 8.74 20.18
CA LEU A 234 -2.05 8.12 20.46
C LEU A 234 -1.31 8.88 21.55
N GLN A 235 -1.29 10.22 21.52
CA GLN A 235 -0.70 11.03 22.58
C GLN A 235 -1.39 10.80 23.92
N ARG A 236 -2.73 10.71 23.95
CA ARG A 236 -3.48 10.38 25.16
C ARG A 236 -3.10 9.01 25.72
N LEU A 237 -2.98 7.99 24.86
CA LEU A 237 -2.51 6.66 25.26
C LEU A 237 -1.09 6.74 25.84
N GLY A 238 -0.20 7.52 25.21
CA GLY A 238 1.14 7.81 25.70
C GLY A 238 1.14 8.40 27.11
N THR A 239 0.36 9.46 27.35
CA THR A 239 0.26 10.09 28.67
C THR A 239 -0.24 9.13 29.76
N VAL A 240 -1.22 8.27 29.46
CA VAL A 240 -1.67 7.26 30.45
C VAL A 240 -0.61 6.21 30.66
N MET A 241 0.02 5.70 29.60
CA MET A 241 1.13 4.74 29.68
C MET A 241 2.33 5.31 30.46
N GLU A 242 2.61 6.61 30.33
CA GLU A 242 3.68 7.30 31.05
C GLU A 242 3.48 7.31 32.56
N LYS A 243 2.24 7.37 33.06
CA LYS A 243 1.95 7.22 34.51
C LYS A 243 2.42 5.87 35.06
N HIS A 244 2.57 4.88 34.18
CA HIS A 244 3.08 3.54 34.47
C HIS A 244 4.54 3.37 34.04
N SER A 245 5.12 4.35 33.34
CA SER A 245 6.54 4.44 33.03
C SER A 245 7.26 5.15 34.17
N GLY A 246 8.39 4.60 34.62
CA GLY A 246 8.93 4.90 35.98
C GLY A 246 8.93 3.66 36.87
N ALA A 247 8.38 2.56 36.35
CA ALA A 247 8.56 1.19 36.76
C ALA A 247 10.00 0.65 36.56
N ALA A 248 11.03 1.51 36.43
CA ALA A 248 12.40 1.12 36.76
C ALA A 248 12.47 0.56 38.21
N ALA A 249 11.62 1.06 39.10
CA ALA A 249 11.38 0.50 40.43
C ALA A 249 10.69 -0.89 40.40
N ALA A 250 9.89 -1.20 39.38
CA ALA A 250 9.25 -2.51 39.23
C ALA A 250 10.15 -3.55 38.55
N LEU A 251 11.12 -3.12 37.73
CA LEU A 251 12.21 -3.95 37.20
C LEU A 251 13.20 -4.32 38.33
N LEU A 252 13.46 -3.38 39.25
CA LEU A 252 14.01 -3.66 40.58
C LEU A 252 13.09 -4.65 41.33
N SER A 253 11.77 -4.45 41.35
CA SER A 253 10.87 -5.40 42.02
C SER A 253 10.84 -6.80 41.40
N LEU A 254 11.04 -6.95 40.07
CA LEU A 254 11.16 -8.24 39.38
C LEU A 254 12.49 -8.91 39.69
N HIS A 255 13.58 -8.15 39.74
CA HIS A 255 14.87 -8.61 40.25
C HIS A 255 14.75 -9.03 41.73
N ASP A 256 14.04 -8.24 42.55
CA ASP A 256 13.79 -8.53 43.95
C ASP A 256 12.87 -9.74 44.12
N LEU A 257 11.87 -9.93 43.25
CA LEU A 257 11.03 -11.13 43.20
C LEU A 257 11.84 -12.35 42.82
N LYS A 258 12.73 -12.23 41.82
CA LYS A 258 13.66 -13.31 41.42
C LYS A 258 14.66 -13.61 42.53
N THR A 259 15.09 -12.59 43.27
CA THR A 259 15.98 -12.71 44.43
C THR A 259 15.25 -13.39 45.58
N GLN A 260 14.02 -13.00 45.92
CA GLN A 260 13.18 -13.65 46.94
C GLN A 260 12.83 -15.09 46.57
N GLU A 261 12.56 -15.37 45.29
CA GLU A 261 12.35 -16.71 44.77
C GLU A 261 13.61 -17.56 44.97
N MET A 262 14.79 -17.04 44.61
CA MET A 262 16.08 -17.71 44.84
C MET A 262 16.37 -17.90 46.34
N GLU A 263 16.11 -16.92 47.19
CA GLU A 263 16.30 -17.01 48.64
C GLU A 263 15.41 -18.10 49.24
N GLN A 264 14.16 -18.23 48.78
CA GLN A 264 13.29 -19.32 49.22
C GLN A 264 13.76 -20.68 48.73
N GLN A 265 14.23 -20.79 47.48
CA GLN A 265 14.82 -22.05 47.00
C GLN A 265 16.04 -22.46 47.84
N VAL A 266 16.90 -21.51 48.22
CA VAL A 266 18.04 -21.77 49.12
C VAL A 266 17.57 -22.22 50.51
N LYS A 267 16.52 -21.59 51.05
CA LYS A 267 15.94 -21.97 52.34
C LYS A 267 15.35 -23.38 52.32
N ILE A 268 14.65 -23.75 51.25
CA ILE A 268 14.15 -25.11 51.03
C ILE A 268 15.30 -26.11 51.00
N LEU A 269 16.35 -25.86 50.21
CA LEU A 269 17.53 -26.73 50.14
C LEU A 269 18.21 -26.91 51.50
N THR A 270 18.27 -25.84 52.29
CA THR A 270 18.85 -25.88 53.64
C THR A 270 18.02 -26.75 54.57
N LEU A 271 16.70 -26.58 54.57
CA LEU A 271 15.78 -27.40 55.36
C LEU A 271 15.80 -28.88 54.93
N GLU A 272 15.90 -29.16 53.62
CA GLU A 272 16.04 -30.53 53.12
C GLU A 272 17.33 -31.18 53.61
N LYS A 273 18.45 -30.44 53.60
CA LYS A 273 19.72 -30.91 54.14
C LYS A 273 19.63 -31.22 55.64
N GLU A 274 19.01 -30.35 56.42
CA GLU A 274 18.78 -30.56 57.86
C GLU A 274 17.87 -31.77 58.11
N LEU A 275 16.82 -31.93 57.31
CA LEU A 275 15.92 -33.08 57.39
C LEU A 275 16.65 -34.40 57.10
N VAL A 276 17.52 -34.42 56.07
CA VAL A 276 18.35 -35.59 55.76
C VAL A 276 19.31 -35.91 56.91
N ALA A 277 19.93 -34.89 57.52
CA ALA A 277 20.81 -35.08 58.67
C ALA A 277 20.04 -35.66 59.88
N ALA A 278 18.86 -35.11 60.20
CA ALA A 278 18.01 -35.60 61.27
C ALA A 278 17.57 -37.06 61.04
N ARG A 279 17.24 -37.43 59.78
CA ARG A 279 16.92 -38.80 59.39
C ARG A 279 18.11 -39.75 59.60
N SER A 280 19.33 -39.30 59.28
CA SER A 280 20.55 -40.08 59.52
C SER A 280 20.77 -40.34 61.02
N VAL A 281 20.62 -39.31 61.86
CA VAL A 281 20.71 -39.44 63.32
C VAL A 281 19.66 -40.41 63.86
N LEU A 282 18.40 -40.31 63.41
CA LEU A 282 17.34 -41.22 63.82
C LEU A 282 17.64 -42.68 63.40
N ALA A 283 18.21 -42.89 62.22
CA ALA A 283 18.63 -44.21 61.77
C ALA A 283 19.75 -44.79 62.65
N GLN A 284 20.73 -43.97 63.05
CA GLN A 284 21.77 -44.36 63.99
C GLN A 284 21.21 -44.69 65.38
N MET A 285 20.30 -43.86 65.90
CA MET A 285 19.61 -44.12 67.17
C MET A 285 18.84 -45.44 67.14
N ARG A 286 18.06 -45.67 66.07
CA ARG A 286 17.34 -46.94 65.87
C ARG A 286 18.31 -48.12 65.83
N LYS A 287 19.41 -48.02 65.08
CA LYS A 287 20.42 -49.08 65.00
C LYS A 287 21.04 -49.37 66.37
N ALA A 288 21.37 -48.34 67.16
CA ALA A 288 21.90 -48.50 68.50
C ALA A 288 20.88 -49.15 69.46
N SER A 289 19.59 -48.79 69.36
CA SER A 289 18.53 -49.45 70.14
C SER A 289 18.39 -50.94 69.81
N TYR A 290 18.60 -51.38 68.56
CA TYR A 290 18.57 -52.81 68.22
C TYR A 290 19.79 -53.60 68.72
N HIS A 291 20.93 -52.97 68.99
CA HIS A 291 22.13 -53.64 69.49
C HIS A 291 22.22 -53.70 71.03
N ASN A 292 21.34 -52.99 71.75
CA ASN A 292 21.28 -52.99 73.22
C ASN A 292 20.16 -53.89 73.79
N VAL A 293 19.56 -54.77 72.97
CA VAL A 293 18.47 -55.69 73.36
C VAL A 293 18.91 -57.16 73.27
N GLU A 294 20.22 -57.44 73.38
CA GLU A 294 20.76 -58.78 73.69
C GLU A 294 21.30 -58.83 75.12
#